data_AF-A0AAW0KQT1-F1
#
_entry.id   AF-A0AAW0KQT1-F1
#
_cell.length_a   1.000
_cell.length_b   1.000
_cell.length_c   1.000
_cell.angle_alpha   90.00
_cell.angle_beta   90.00
_cell.angle_gamma   90.00
#
_symmetry.space_group_name_H-M   'P 1'
#
loop_
_entity.id
_entity.type
_entity.pdbx_description
1 polymer ?
#
loop_
_entity_poly.entity_id
_entity_poly.type
_entity_poly.pdbx_seq_one_letter_code
_entity_poly.pdbx_strand_id
1 'polypeptide(L)'
;MDVGPANWQKACFVPTKSDAFVIGFRKWINKYAGGQVDWRGKYKIIFHIIFRYWSHVVNCASCSAAYKGFNVLEVFLRVVSVASIAIAAAAKQGAISAAARTAMVLMAVLFYASSRWLAHFIYRNFHYHDYDHASFR
;
A
#
# COMPACT_ATOMS: atom_id res chain seq x y z
N MET A 1 20.67 -19.63 2.98
CA MET A 1 21.14 -20.37 4.16
C MET A 1 20.20 -20.05 5.29
N ASP A 2 19.43 -21.02 5.78
CA ASP A 2 18.47 -20.78 6.86
C ASP A 2 19.24 -20.44 8.14
N VAL A 3 19.04 -19.21 8.62
CA VAL A 3 19.63 -18.75 9.87
C VAL A 3 18.87 -19.43 10.99
N GLY A 4 19.42 -20.52 11.53
CA GLY A 4 18.83 -21.23 12.67
C GLY A 4 18.60 -20.31 13.88
N PRO A 5 17.67 -20.65 14.79
CA PRO A 5 17.20 -19.77 15.87
C PRO A 5 18.31 -19.22 16.78
N ALA A 6 19.37 -20.00 17.00
CA ALA A 6 20.54 -19.58 17.77
C ALA A 6 21.33 -18.41 17.12
N ASN A 7 21.22 -18.24 15.81
CA ASN A 7 21.95 -17.26 15.00
C ASN A 7 21.09 -16.06 14.57
N TRP A 8 20.00 -15.77 15.28
CA TRP A 8 19.00 -14.74 14.94
C TRP A 8 19.58 -13.35 14.61
N GLN A 9 20.74 -12.99 15.15
CA GLN A 9 21.42 -11.71 14.87
C GLN A 9 21.86 -11.58 13.40
N LYS A 10 22.03 -12.70 12.68
CA LYS A 10 22.29 -12.71 11.24
C LYS A 10 21.02 -12.51 10.41
N ALA A 11 19.85 -12.72 11.01
CA ALA A 11 18.55 -12.53 10.36
C ALA A 11 17.93 -11.15 10.66
N CYS A 12 18.26 -10.54 11.81
CA CYS A 12 17.74 -9.24 12.20
C CYS A 12 18.84 -8.34 12.74
N PHE A 13 19.07 -7.21 12.06
CA PHE A 13 19.99 -6.17 12.50
C PHE A 13 19.35 -5.30 13.59
N VAL A 14 19.98 -5.23 14.75
CA VAL A 14 19.52 -4.47 15.93
C VAL A 14 20.67 -3.63 16.50
N PRO A 15 21.06 -2.54 15.81
CA PRO A 15 22.31 -1.84 16.09
C PRO A 15 22.21 -0.83 17.23
N THR A 16 21.01 -0.48 17.68
CA THR A 16 20.82 0.69 18.55
C THR A 16 20.71 0.31 20.03
N LYS A 17 21.03 1.26 20.92
CA LYS A 17 20.86 1.07 22.37
C LYS A 17 19.39 0.84 22.77
N SER A 18 18.44 1.42 22.02
CA SER A 18 17.01 1.17 22.21
C SER A 18 16.61 -0.29 21.97
N ASP A 19 17.41 -1.06 21.23
CA ASP A 19 17.15 -2.48 20.98
C ASP A 19 17.61 -3.40 22.11
N ALA A 20 18.25 -2.87 23.17
CA ALA A 20 18.86 -3.65 24.24
C ALA A 20 17.88 -4.63 24.90
N PHE A 21 16.63 -4.21 25.13
CA PHE A 21 15.58 -5.09 25.67
C PHE A 21 15.22 -6.22 24.72
N VAL A 22 15.17 -5.91 23.43
CA VAL A 22 14.85 -6.90 22.41
C VAL A 22 15.98 -7.93 22.31
N ILE A 23 17.24 -7.49 22.31
CA ILE A 23 18.42 -8.36 22.37
C ILE A 23 18.40 -9.24 23.62
N GLY A 24 18.13 -8.64 24.79
CA GLY A 24 18.04 -9.36 26.06
C GLY A 24 16.97 -10.44 26.04
N PHE A 25 15.79 -10.12 25.51
CA PHE A 25 14.69 -11.07 25.35
C PHE A 25 15.05 -12.24 24.42
N ARG A 26 15.67 -11.99 23.26
CA ARG A 26 16.11 -13.09 22.36
C ARG A 26 17.18 -13.96 23.02
N LYS A 27 18.13 -13.37 23.76
CA LYS A 27 19.12 -14.14 24.55
C LYS A 27 18.46 -15.00 25.61
N TRP A 28 17.44 -14.48 26.29
CA TRP A 28 16.65 -15.24 27.26
C TRP A 28 15.94 -16.44 26.61
N ILE A 29 15.30 -16.26 25.45
CA ILE A 29 14.67 -17.36 24.68
C ILE A 29 15.70 -18.43 24.29
N ASN A 30 16.86 -18.02 23.80
CA ASN A 30 17.94 -18.97 23.47
C ASN A 30 18.38 -19.78 24.69
N LYS A 31 18.52 -19.11 25.83
CA LYS A 31 19.02 -19.73 27.06
C LYS A 31 18.00 -20.65 27.72
N TYR A 32 16.72 -20.28 27.73
CA TYR A 32 15.71 -20.93 28.56
C TYR A 32 14.59 -21.63 27.79
N ALA A 33 14.42 -21.34 26.50
CA ALA A 33 13.35 -21.93 25.66
C ALA A 33 13.91 -22.67 24.43
N GLY A 34 15.21 -22.93 24.37
CA GLY A 34 15.82 -23.65 23.24
C GLY A 34 15.80 -22.88 21.92
N GLY A 35 15.75 -21.55 21.98
CA GLY A 35 15.76 -20.68 20.79
C GLY A 35 14.41 -20.58 20.06
N GLN A 36 13.37 -21.23 20.57
CA GLN A 36 12.04 -21.21 20.00
C GLN A 36 11.01 -20.97 21.09
N VAL A 37 9.91 -20.32 20.73
CA VAL A 37 8.76 -20.18 21.63
C VAL A 37 7.72 -21.18 21.15
N ASP A 38 7.36 -22.12 22.01
CA ASP A 38 6.22 -23.00 21.78
C ASP A 38 4.95 -22.17 21.98
N TRP A 39 4.45 -21.57 20.90
CA TRP A 39 3.31 -20.65 20.91
C TRP A 39 1.99 -21.33 21.30
N ARG A 40 1.97 -22.65 21.57
CA ARG A 40 0.86 -23.48 22.10
C ARG A 40 -0.56 -23.08 21.66
N GLY A 41 -0.74 -22.68 20.40
CA GLY A 41 -2.05 -22.26 19.93
C GLY A 41 -2.07 -21.79 18.49
N LYS A 42 -3.19 -22.08 17.81
CA LYS A 42 -3.53 -21.55 16.48
C LYS A 42 -3.75 -20.04 16.59
N TYR A 43 -2.70 -19.24 16.46
CA TYR A 43 -2.85 -17.79 16.36
C TYR A 43 -3.48 -17.46 15.01
N LYS A 44 -4.68 -16.88 15.02
CA LYS A 44 -5.17 -16.16 13.85
C LYS A 44 -4.44 -14.84 13.83
N ILE A 45 -3.52 -14.68 12.87
CA ILE A 45 -3.01 -13.35 12.54
C ILE A 45 -4.25 -12.52 12.18
N ILE A 46 -4.61 -11.57 13.04
CA ILE A 46 -5.70 -10.65 12.76
C ILE A 46 -5.16 -9.71 11.69
N PHE A 47 -5.40 -10.07 10.44
CA PHE A 47 -4.93 -9.33 9.26
C PHE A 47 -5.27 -7.83 9.33
N HIS A 48 -6.37 -7.48 10.00
CA HIS A 48 -6.76 -6.09 10.25
C HIS A 48 -5.73 -5.30 11.06
N ILE A 49 -4.92 -5.89 11.95
CA ILE A 49 -3.97 -5.08 12.75
C ILE A 49 -2.73 -4.69 11.94
N ILE A 50 -2.34 -5.52 10.96
CA ILE A 50 -1.09 -5.34 10.20
C ILE A 50 -1.25 -4.28 9.10
N PHE A 51 -2.46 -4.11 8.57
CA PHE A 51 -2.71 -3.11 7.55
C PHE A 51 -2.78 -1.70 8.14
N ARG A 52 -2.01 -0.78 7.56
CA ARG A 52 -2.00 0.64 7.93
C ARG A 52 -3.38 1.29 7.88
N TYR A 53 -4.21 0.80 6.96
CA TYR A 53 -5.57 1.26 6.80
C TYR A 53 -6.35 1.17 8.13
N TRP A 54 -6.31 0.01 8.76
CA TRP A 54 -7.06 -0.31 9.96
C TRP A 54 -6.41 0.20 11.25
N SER A 55 -5.07 0.21 11.31
CA SER A 55 -4.36 0.71 12.50
C SER A 55 -4.36 2.24 12.59
N HIS A 56 -4.32 2.94 11.45
CA HIS A 56 -4.16 4.40 11.43
C HIS A 56 -5.22 5.12 10.59
N VAL A 57 -5.41 4.74 9.32
CA VAL A 57 -6.20 5.56 8.38
C VAL A 57 -7.65 5.74 8.84
N VAL A 58 -8.30 4.67 9.34
CA VAL A 58 -9.68 4.74 9.83
C VAL A 58 -9.81 5.50 11.16
N ASN A 59 -8.74 5.54 11.96
CA ASN A 59 -8.73 6.17 13.29
C ASN A 59 -8.27 7.64 13.26
N CYS A 60 -7.61 8.07 12.17
CA CYS A 60 -7.15 9.44 11.99
C CYS A 60 -8.08 10.21 11.05
N ALA A 61 -8.71 11.29 11.56
CA ALA A 61 -9.66 12.09 10.79
C ALA A 61 -9.05 12.67 9.49
N SER A 62 -7.81 13.18 9.55
CA SER A 62 -7.11 13.73 8.40
C SER A 62 -6.84 12.67 7.33
N CYS A 63 -6.30 11.51 7.72
CA CYS A 63 -6.01 10.43 6.78
C CYS A 63 -7.29 9.80 6.21
N SER A 64 -8.34 9.63 7.03
CA SER A 64 -9.64 9.14 6.58
C SER A 64 -10.27 10.09 5.57
N ALA A 65 -10.22 11.40 5.81
CA ALA A 65 -10.72 12.40 4.88
C ALA A 65 -9.93 12.39 3.56
N ALA A 66 -8.60 12.38 3.63
CA ALA A 66 -7.73 12.30 2.45
C ALA A 66 -7.99 11.02 1.63
N TYR A 67 -8.09 9.87 2.30
CA TYR A 67 -8.40 8.59 1.68
C TYR A 67 -9.74 8.65 0.92
N LYS A 68 -10.80 9.13 1.55
CA LYS A 68 -12.11 9.28 0.91
C LYS A 68 -12.05 10.25 -0.28
N GLY A 69 -11.39 11.40 -0.10
CA GLY A 69 -11.22 12.40 -1.16
C GLY A 69 -10.49 11.84 -2.38
N PHE A 70 -9.39 11.12 -2.18
CA PHE A 70 -8.65 10.51 -3.29
C PHE A 70 -9.44 9.40 -4.00
N ASN A 71 -10.21 8.58 -3.27
CA ASN A 71 -11.08 7.57 -3.90
C ASN A 71 -12.17 8.23 -4.75
N VAL A 72 -12.79 9.32 -4.28
CA VAL A 72 -13.76 10.09 -5.05
C VAL A 72 -13.11 10.66 -6.31
N LEU A 73 -11.91 11.24 -6.19
CA LEU A 73 -11.17 11.78 -7.33
C LEU A 73 -10.79 10.68 -8.35
N GLU A 74 -10.36 9.51 -7.88
CA GLU A 74 -10.02 8.37 -8.75
C GLU A 74 -11.22 7.95 -9.61
N VAL A 75 -12.39 7.82 -8.99
CA VAL A 75 -13.63 7.44 -9.66
C VAL A 75 -14.07 8.54 -10.61
N PHE A 76 -14.01 9.80 -10.18
CA PHE A 76 -14.35 10.95 -11.02
C PHE A 76 -13.51 11.00 -12.30
N LEU A 77 -12.17 10.90 -12.18
CA LEU A 77 -11.26 10.89 -13.33
C LEU A 77 -11.57 9.74 -14.30
N ARG A 78 -11.91 8.55 -13.77
CA ARG A 78 -12.29 7.40 -14.59
C ARG A 78 -13.60 7.62 -15.33
N VAL A 79 -14.61 8.15 -14.65
CA VAL A 79 -15.93 8.44 -15.24
C VAL A 79 -15.81 9.49 -16.33
N VAL A 80 -15.11 10.60 -16.07
CA VAL A 80 -14.89 11.67 -17.05
C VAL A 80 -14.12 11.15 -18.27
N SER A 81 -13.12 10.29 -18.08
CA SER A 81 -12.40 9.65 -19.17
C SER A 81 -13.32 8.83 -20.07
N VAL A 82 -14.11 7.91 -19.50
CA VAL A 82 -15.03 7.04 -20.26
C VAL A 82 -16.11 7.87 -20.96
N ALA A 83 -16.69 8.85 -20.26
CA ALA A 83 -17.69 9.76 -20.84
C ALA A 83 -17.11 10.55 -22.02
N SER A 84 -15.86 11.02 -21.90
CA SER A 84 -15.20 11.76 -22.98
C SER A 84 -14.99 10.90 -24.22
N ILE A 85 -14.58 9.63 -24.06
CA ILE A 85 -14.45 8.69 -25.18
C ILE A 85 -15.82 8.40 -25.81
N ALA A 86 -16.85 8.17 -24.99
CA ALA A 86 -18.20 7.90 -25.47
C ALA A 86 -18.77 9.07 -26.28
N ILE A 87 -18.61 10.31 -25.80
CA ILE A 87 -19.04 11.51 -26.52
C ILE A 87 -18.25 11.68 -27.82
N ALA A 88 -16.93 11.50 -27.79
CA ALA A 88 -16.10 11.62 -28.98
C ALA A 88 -16.47 10.59 -30.06
N ALA A 89 -16.87 9.38 -29.64
CA ALA A 89 -17.31 8.31 -30.53
C ALA A 89 -18.74 8.50 -31.06
N ALA A 90 -19.66 9.01 -30.24
CA ALA A 90 -21.06 9.23 -30.62
C ALA A 90 -21.28 10.52 -31.44
N ALA A 91 -20.34 11.46 -31.40
CA ALA A 91 -20.45 12.73 -32.11
C ALA A 91 -20.51 12.53 -33.64
N LYS A 92 -21.55 13.10 -34.26
CA LYS A 92 -21.72 13.08 -35.73
C LYS A 92 -20.55 13.76 -36.45
N GLN A 93 -20.29 13.34 -37.68
CA GLN A 93 -19.28 13.94 -38.56
C GLN A 93 -19.58 15.45 -38.72
N GLY A 94 -18.59 16.30 -38.44
CA GLY A 94 -18.74 17.76 -38.53
C GLY A 94 -19.35 18.45 -37.29
N ALA A 95 -19.87 17.71 -36.31
CA ALA A 95 -20.39 18.30 -35.06
C ALA A 95 -19.28 18.82 -34.14
N ILE A 96 -18.08 18.26 -34.26
CA ILE A 96 -16.88 18.63 -33.49
C ILE A 96 -15.72 18.69 -34.49
N SER A 97 -14.85 19.70 -34.38
CA SER A 97 -13.65 19.79 -35.23
C SER A 97 -12.72 18.60 -34.97
N ALA A 98 -11.96 18.20 -35.98
CA ALA A 98 -10.99 17.10 -35.85
C ALA A 98 -9.96 17.37 -34.73
N ALA A 99 -9.53 18.63 -34.60
CA ALA A 99 -8.63 19.06 -33.53
C ALA A 99 -9.27 18.88 -32.15
N ALA A 100 -10.52 19.33 -31.96
CA ALA A 100 -11.22 19.20 -30.68
C ALA A 100 -11.51 17.74 -30.33
N ARG A 101 -11.89 16.90 -31.30
CA ARG A 101 -12.07 15.44 -31.09
C ARG A 101 -10.77 14.79 -30.65
N THR A 102 -9.65 15.13 -31.29
CA THR A 102 -8.32 14.59 -30.95
C THR A 102 -7.90 15.02 -29.54
N ALA A 103 -8.05 16.31 -29.21
CA ALA A 103 -7.75 16.83 -27.88
C ALA A 103 -8.59 16.15 -26.79
N MET A 104 -9.87 15.92 -27.04
CA MET A 104 -10.78 15.24 -26.12
C MET A 104 -10.36 13.79 -25.85
N VAL A 105 -9.94 13.06 -26.88
CA VAL A 105 -9.41 11.69 -26.73
C VAL A 105 -8.10 11.68 -25.95
N LEU A 106 -7.17 12.61 -26.24
CA LEU A 106 -5.90 12.72 -25.49
C LEU A 106 -6.16 13.02 -24.00
N MET A 107 -7.06 13.96 -23.71
CA MET A 107 -7.45 14.27 -22.33
C MET A 107 -8.09 13.08 -21.62
N ALA A 108 -8.92 12.32 -22.32
CA ALA A 108 -9.52 11.10 -21.77
C ALA A 108 -8.45 10.07 -21.39
N VAL A 109 -7.45 9.87 -22.25
CA VAL A 109 -6.32 8.95 -21.97
C VAL A 109 -5.52 9.42 -20.76
N LEU A 110 -5.23 10.73 -20.66
CA LEU A 110 -4.50 11.31 -19.53
C LEU A 110 -5.27 11.14 -18.21
N PHE A 111 -6.58 11.37 -18.19
CA PHE A 111 -7.40 11.15 -17.01
C PHE A 111 -7.48 9.68 -16.60
N TYR A 112 -7.53 8.76 -17.57
CA TYR A 112 -7.48 7.33 -17.28
C TYR A 112 -6.13 6.94 -16.64
N ALA A 113 -5.02 7.38 -17.24
CA ALA A 113 -3.68 7.14 -16.71
C ALA A 113 -3.52 7.72 -15.29
N SER A 114 -4.02 8.94 -15.07
CA SER A 114 -4.01 9.60 -13.77
C SER A 114 -4.86 8.84 -12.73
N SER A 115 -6.02 8.32 -13.11
CA SER A 115 -6.85 7.46 -12.25
C SER A 115 -6.10 6.18 -11.85
N ARG A 116 -5.41 5.52 -12.77
CA ARG A 116 -4.62 4.31 -12.48
C ARG A 116 -3.43 4.60 -11.58
N TRP A 117 -2.74 5.70 -11.83
CA TRP A 117 -1.64 6.15 -10.97
C TRP A 117 -2.14 6.50 -9.57
N LEU A 118 -3.26 7.22 -9.46
CA LEU A 118 -3.87 7.58 -8.18
C LEU A 118 -4.33 6.34 -7.40
N ALA A 119 -4.92 5.34 -8.06
CA ALA A 119 -5.29 4.08 -7.42
C ALA A 119 -4.07 3.38 -6.80
N HIS A 120 -2.95 3.33 -7.53
CA HIS A 120 -1.70 2.78 -7.04
C HIS A 120 -1.11 3.61 -5.88
N PHE A 121 -1.16 4.95 -6.00
CA PHE A 121 -0.77 5.86 -4.94
C PHE A 121 -1.60 5.64 -3.67
N ILE A 122 -2.93 5.50 -3.78
CA ILE A 122 -3.83 5.25 -2.65
C ILE A 122 -3.46 3.91 -1.99
N TYR A 123 -3.25 2.86 -2.78
CA TYR A 123 -2.89 1.55 -2.25
C TYR A 123 -1.58 1.60 -1.47
N ARG A 124 -0.53 2.18 -2.06
CA ARG A 124 0.79 2.33 -1.42
C ARG A 124 0.74 3.20 -0.16
N ASN A 125 -0.05 4.28 -0.19
CA ASN A 125 -0.08 5.30 0.85
C ASN A 125 -1.18 5.14 1.90
N PHE A 126 -2.10 4.18 1.78
CA PHE A 126 -3.14 3.99 2.79
C PHE A 126 -3.34 2.53 3.20
N HIS A 127 -3.00 1.55 2.35
CA HIS A 127 -3.18 0.13 2.68
C HIS A 127 -1.87 -0.54 3.04
N TYR A 128 -0.86 -0.32 2.21
CA TYR A 128 0.43 -0.96 2.36
C TYR A 128 1.25 -0.32 3.49
N HIS A 129 1.90 -1.20 4.25
CA HIS A 129 2.90 -0.84 5.24
C HIS A 129 4.17 -1.57 4.80
N ASP A 130 5.16 -0.81 4.33
CA ASP A 130 6.49 -1.35 4.02
C ASP A 130 7.07 -1.93 5.32
N TYR A 131 6.93 -3.23 5.52
CA TYR A 131 7.79 -4.01 6.40
C TYR A 131 8.83 -4.68 5.53
N ASP A 132 9.76 -3.88 5.00
CA ASP A 132 10.97 -4.44 4.42
C ASP A 132 11.91 -4.86 5.57
N HIS A 133 11.82 -6.13 5.95
CA HIS A 133 12.80 -6.78 6.81
C HIS A 133 13.90 -7.49 6.00
N ALA A 134 13.93 -7.34 4.68
CA ALA A 134 14.73 -8.17 3.78
C ALA A 134 15.52 -7.34 2.75
N SER A 135 16.24 -6.32 3.20
CA SER A 135 17.31 -5.70 2.42
C SER A 135 18.59 -5.50 3.23
N PHE A 136 19.07 -6.58 3.85
CA PHE A 136 20.50 -6.78 4.07
C PHE A 136 20.99 -7.83 3.07
N ARG A 137 21.49 -7.36 1.92
CA ARG A 137 22.33 -8.15 1.01
C ARG A 137 23.77 -8.11 1.51
#